data_AF-A0A2A5SYW4-F1
#
_entry.id   AF-A0A2A5SYW4-F1
#
_cell.length_a   1.000
_cell.length_b   1.000
_cell.length_c   1.000
_cell.angle_alpha   90.00
_cell.angle_beta   90.00
_cell.angle_gamma   90.00
#
_symmetry.space_group_name_H-M   'P 1'
#
loop_
_entity.id
_entity.type
_entity.pdbx_description
1 polymer ?
#
loop_
_entity_poly.entity_id
_entity_poly.type
_entity_poly.pdbx_seq_one_letter_code
_entity_poly.pdbx_strand_id
1 'polypeptide(L)' 'MVEKFDLLKHFGVYGVAIDNEKLLVIEKNSGPYQNRYDLPGGS' A
#
# COMPACT_ATOMS: atom_id res chain seq x y z
N MET A 1 -17.97 -1.75 -30.22
CA MET A 1 -16.63 -2.10 -29.70
C MET A 1 -16.35 -1.07 -28.61
N VAL A 2 -16.60 -1.41 -27.35
CA VAL A 2 -16.38 -0.48 -26.23
C VAL A 2 -14.93 -0.66 -25.83
N GLU A 3 -14.09 0.32 -26.12
CA GLU A 3 -12.72 0.37 -25.60
C GLU A 3 -12.80 0.43 -24.07
N LYS A 4 -12.35 -0.65 -23.45
CA LYS A 4 -12.35 -0.83 -22.01
C LYS A 4 -11.27 0.08 -21.44
N PHE A 5 -11.66 1.25 -20.94
CA PHE A 5 -10.82 2.10 -20.09
C PHE A 5 -10.55 1.39 -18.74
N ASP A 6 -9.79 0.29 -18.76
CA ASP A 6 -9.31 -0.42 -17.57
C ASP A 6 -8.05 0.26 -16.97
N LEU A 7 -7.63 1.41 -17.50
CA LEU A 7 -6.31 1.99 -17.28
C LEU A 7 -6.06 2.60 -15.89
N LEU A 8 -7.05 2.74 -14.99
CA LEU A 8 -6.85 3.45 -13.71
C LEU A 8 -7.71 2.92 -12.56
N LYS A 9 -7.55 1.65 -12.17
CA LYS A 9 -8.17 1.13 -10.93
C LYS A 9 -7.17 0.52 -9.94
N HIS A 10 -5.96 1.06 -9.85
CA HIS A 10 -5.14 0.83 -8.64
C HIS A 10 -5.58 1.83 -7.57
N PHE A 11 -6.63 1.48 -6.83
CA PHE A 11 -7.10 2.26 -5.69
C PHE A 11 -6.66 1.56 -4.41
N GLY A 12 -5.80 2.21 -3.64
CA GLY A 12 -5.32 1.65 -2.37
C GLY A 12 -5.72 2.43 -1.15
N VAL A 13 -5.91 1.69 -0.06
CA VAL A 13 -6.19 2.23 1.27
C VAL A 13 -5.06 1.81 2.20
N TYR A 14 -4.55 2.78 2.94
CA TYR A 14 -3.47 2.59 3.89
C TYR A 14 -3.90 3.12 5.26
N GLY A 15 -3.61 2.35 6.29
CA GLY A 15 -3.81 2.73 7.68
C GLY A 15 -2.62 3.50 8.21
N VAL A 16 -2.90 4.55 8.97
CA VAL A 16 -1.92 5.26 9.79
C VAL A 16 -2.32 5.08 11.24
N ALA A 17 -1.44 4.48 12.04
CA ALA A 17 -1.63 4.32 13.48
C ALA A 17 -0.37 4.77 14.21
N ILE A 18 -0.55 5.65 15.18
CA ILE A 18 0.51 6.21 16.01
C ILE A 18 0.20 5.87 17.46
N ASP A 19 1.17 5.31 18.16
CA ASP A 19 1.10 5.02 19.59
C ASP A 19 2.47 5.27 20.24
N ASN A 20 2.48 5.93 21.41
CA ASN A 20 3.72 6.25 22.14
C ASN A 20 4.83 6.87 21.26
N GLU A 21 4.46 7.85 20.42
CA GLU A 21 5.34 8.53 19.45
C GLU A 21 5.98 7.60 18.39
N LYS A 22 5.44 6.39 18.21
CA LYS A 22 5.89 5.41 17.22
C LYS A 22 4.82 5.20 16.15
N LEU A 23 5.25 5.02 14.91
CA LEU A 23 4.39 4.70 13.76
C LEU A 23 4.34 3.19 13.56
N LEU A 24 3.13 2.64 13.42
CA LEU A 24 2.94 1.26 12.99
C LEU A 24 3.32 1.11 11.51
N VAL A 25 4.25 0.19 11.23
CA VAL A 25 4.70 -0.17 9.89
C VAL A 25 4.75 -1.68 9.73
N ILE A 26 4.74 -2.16 8.47
CA ILE A 26 4.98 -3.55 8.11
C ILE A 26 6.31 -3.69 7.37
N GLU A 27 6.96 -4.85 7.48
CA GLU A 27 8.10 -5.19 6.64
C GLU A 27 7.60 -5.85 5.34
N LYS A 28 7.97 -5.26 4.20
CA LYS A 28 7.59 -5.77 2.88
C LYS A 28 8.45 -6.98 2.53
N ASN A 29 7.84 -8.16 2.53
CA ASN A 29 8.52 -9.42 2.18
C ASN A 29 8.50 -9.74 0.67
N SER A 30 7.80 -8.96 -0.15
CA SER A 30 7.70 -9.19 -1.60
C SER A 30 7.34 -7.93 -2.39
N GLY A 31 7.52 -8.01 -3.71
CA GLY A 31 7.20 -6.95 -4.67
C GLY A 31 8.33 -5.92 -4.84
N PRO A 32 8.09 -4.82 -5.58
CA PRO A 32 9.13 -3.86 -5.97
C PRO A 32 9.79 -3.12 -4.78
N TYR A 33 9.21 -3.21 -3.59
CA TYR A 33 9.70 -2.57 -2.37
C TYR A 33 10.07 -3.58 -1.26
N GLN A 34 10.48 -4.80 -1.63
CA GLN A 34 10.95 -5.79 -0.66
C GLN A 34 12.09 -5.24 0.22
N ASN A 35 12.15 -5.67 1.48
CA ASN A 35 13.13 -5.26 2.51
C ASN A 35 13.03 -3.77 2.88
N ARG A 36 11.83 -3.18 2.75
CA ARG A 36 11.51 -1.83 3.21
C ARG A 36 10.33 -1.87 4.17
N TYR A 37 10.25 -0.86 5.02
CA TYR A 37 9.05 -0.59 5.80
C TYR A 37 8.01 0.16 4.97
N ASP A 38 6.75 -0.22 5.13
CA ASP A 38 5.60 0.41 4.48
C ASP A 38 4.45 0.56 5.48
N LEU A 39 3.47 1.37 5.13
CA LEU A 39 2.23 1.48 5.90
C LEU A 39 1.40 0.20 5.72
N PRO A 40 0.68 -0.25 6.77
CA PRO A 40 -0.27 -1.34 6.61
C PRO A 40 -1.38 -0.94 5.63
N GLY A 41 -1.58 -1.72 4.56
CA GLY A 41 -2.55 -1.39 3.52
C GLY A 41 -2.24 -2.04 2.17
N GLY A 42 -2.89 -1.57 1.12
CA GLY A 42 -2.68 -2.02 -0.25
C GLY A 42 -3.71 -1.49 -1.25
N SER A 43 -3.47 -1.76 -2.55
CA SER A 43 -4.39 -1.48 -3.68
C SER A 43 -5.25 -2.67 -4.04
#